data_AF-A0A7S1U0K5-F1
#
_entry.id   AF-A0A7S1U0K5-F1
#
_cell.length_a   1.000
_cell.length_b   1.000
_cell.length_c   1.000
_cell.angle_alpha   90.00
_cell.angle_beta   90.00
_cell.angle_gamma   90.00
#
_symmetry.space_group_name_H-M   'P 1'
#
loop_
_entity.id
_entity.type
_entity.pdbx_description
1 polymer ?
#
loop_
_entity_poly.entity_id
_entity_poly.type
_entity_poly.pdbx_seq_one_letter_code
_entity_poly.pdbx_strand_id
1 'polypeptide(L)'
;MEAVQDGASEGGGISDGGAAGEKRSPKDFALWKARKDADGEVSWDAPWGAGRPGWHIECSAMAKRYLGPTLDLHAGGVDLVFPHHENEVAQSEAANGAPFCNCWVHNGFVNIDGEKMSKSLGNFRTLRDVCKDAAALRGFRLFVVTSQYRSPLNFNLESLKAATNAVKRLDKLRSALRRRPRPRRARGRGGARGAGRVPRRHGRRPQHAARLRGALQARQGRRGRAQGGAQGGEGAGRGAGGRRTVRHGGDGSGLRLLLRAGGAVDGEAEAGRGGGCIS
;
A
#
# COMPACT_ATOMS: atom_id res chain seq x y z
N MET A 1 -7.52 -21.07 -15.98
CA MET A 1 -6.60 -19.99 -15.55
C MET A 1 -7.05 -18.74 -16.26
N GLU A 2 -7.96 -18.00 -15.62
CA GLU A 2 -8.59 -16.82 -16.20
C GLU A 2 -7.64 -15.63 -16.07
N ALA A 3 -7.46 -14.89 -17.16
CA ALA A 3 -6.53 -13.78 -17.26
C ALA A 3 -6.92 -12.64 -16.31
N VAL A 4 -6.06 -12.39 -15.31
CA VAL A 4 -6.06 -11.12 -14.56
C VAL A 4 -5.38 -10.10 -15.47
N GLN A 5 -6.18 -9.40 -16.28
CA GLN A 5 -5.69 -8.29 -17.08
C GLN A 5 -6.61 -7.07 -16.97
N ASP A 6 -5.95 -5.92 -16.94
CA ASP A 6 -6.45 -4.55 -17.05
C ASP A 6 -7.27 -4.01 -15.89
N GLY A 7 -6.68 -4.06 -14.70
CA GLY A 7 -7.23 -3.49 -13.47
C GLY A 7 -6.54 -2.23 -12.96
N ALA A 8 -5.87 -1.41 -13.77
CA ALA A 8 -5.45 -0.08 -13.33
C ALA A 8 -5.42 0.86 -14.53
N SER A 9 -6.06 2.02 -14.38
CA SER A 9 -6.07 3.15 -15.32
C SER A 9 -4.83 3.23 -16.22
N GLU A 10 -5.02 3.10 -17.54
CA GLU A 10 -4.30 3.65 -18.72
C GLU A 10 -2.88 4.31 -18.58
N GLY A 11 -2.07 3.98 -17.58
CA GLY A 11 -0.83 4.68 -17.25
C GLY A 11 0.36 3.78 -16.93
N GLY A 12 0.19 2.45 -16.92
CA GLY A 12 1.26 1.54 -16.52
C GLY A 12 0.93 0.08 -16.69
N GLY A 13 0.41 -0.32 -17.85
CA GLY A 13 0.44 -1.73 -18.24
C GLY A 13 1.88 -2.22 -18.42
N ILE A 14 2.04 -3.54 -18.58
CA ILE A 14 3.29 -4.26 -18.91
C ILE A 14 4.09 -3.60 -20.07
N SER A 15 3.42 -2.78 -20.88
CA SER A 15 4.02 -1.85 -21.82
C SER A 15 4.62 -0.61 -21.14
N ASP A 16 5.59 -0.82 -20.25
CA ASP A 16 6.51 0.23 -19.85
C ASP A 16 7.36 0.54 -21.10
N GLY A 17 6.92 1.53 -21.89
CA GLY A 17 7.20 1.75 -23.31
C GLY A 17 8.64 2.04 -23.74
N GLY A 18 9.59 1.25 -23.27
CA GLY A 18 10.89 1.04 -23.92
C GLY A 18 10.69 0.21 -25.18
N ALA A 19 11.38 0.57 -26.25
CA ALA A 19 11.28 -0.16 -27.52
C ALA A 19 11.71 -1.62 -27.29
N ALA A 20 11.08 -2.56 -27.97
CA ALA A 20 11.33 -4.00 -27.79
C ALA A 20 12.80 -4.43 -28.04
N GLY A 21 13.64 -3.56 -28.60
CA GLY A 21 15.08 -3.77 -28.79
C GLY A 21 16.00 -3.21 -27.71
N GLU A 22 15.50 -2.43 -26.75
CA GLU A 22 16.32 -1.78 -25.71
C GLU A 22 16.43 -2.62 -24.42
N LYS A 23 15.53 -3.57 -24.23
CA LYS A 23 15.45 -4.42 -23.04
C LYS A 23 16.30 -5.68 -23.24
N ARG A 24 17.06 -6.07 -22.23
CA ARG A 24 17.81 -7.34 -22.23
C ARG A 24 16.88 -8.52 -21.94
N SER A 25 15.83 -8.26 -21.16
CA SER A 25 14.79 -9.23 -20.80
C SER A 25 13.40 -8.60 -20.98
N PRO A 26 12.38 -9.37 -21.40
CA PRO A 26 11.00 -8.89 -21.44
C PRO A 26 10.45 -8.41 -20.09
N LYS A 27 11.08 -8.81 -18.98
CA LYS A 27 10.70 -8.40 -17.62
C LYS A 27 11.30 -7.05 -17.20
N ASP A 28 12.21 -6.49 -18.00
CA ASP A 28 12.83 -5.21 -17.68
C ASP A 28 11.79 -4.08 -17.74
N PHE A 29 11.85 -3.20 -16.74
CA PHE A 29 10.99 -2.03 -16.61
C PHE A 29 11.84 -0.76 -16.55
N ALA A 30 11.24 0.38 -16.93
CA ALA A 30 11.97 1.62 -17.09
C ALA A 30 12.15 2.32 -15.73
N LEU A 31 13.39 2.67 -15.37
CA LEU A 31 13.64 3.60 -14.26
C LEU A 31 13.45 5.06 -14.69
N TRP A 32 13.59 5.34 -15.98
CA TRP A 32 13.37 6.63 -16.59
C TRP A 32 13.11 6.41 -18.07
N LYS A 33 12.37 7.35 -18.62
CA LYS A 33 11.97 7.35 -20.01
C LYS A 33 12.59 8.58 -20.62
N ALA A 34 13.45 8.37 -21.62
CA ALA A 34 13.99 9.47 -22.41
C ALA A 34 12.84 10.31 -22.96
N ARG A 35 13.06 11.62 -23.04
CA ARG A 35 12.05 12.58 -23.51
C ARG A 35 11.56 12.18 -24.90
N LYS A 36 10.24 12.17 -25.08
CA LYS A 36 9.57 12.07 -26.38
C LYS A 36 8.83 13.38 -26.67
N ASP A 37 8.56 13.66 -27.93
CA ASP A 37 7.83 14.88 -28.33
C ASP A 37 6.46 14.99 -27.64
N ALA A 38 5.78 13.85 -27.45
CA ALA A 38 4.50 13.78 -26.76
C ALA A 38 4.56 14.15 -25.27
N ASP A 39 5.75 14.18 -24.64
CA ASP A 39 5.90 14.60 -23.24
C ASP A 39 5.87 16.14 -23.10
N GLY A 40 5.96 16.90 -24.21
CA GLY A 40 5.89 18.36 -24.20
C GLY A 40 6.96 19.00 -23.31
N GLU A 41 6.52 19.75 -22.30
CA GLU A 41 7.37 20.42 -21.29
C GLU A 41 7.74 19.50 -20.11
N VAL A 42 7.12 18.33 -19.99
CA VAL A 42 7.34 17.42 -18.86
C VAL A 42 8.64 16.64 -19.06
N SER A 43 9.76 17.27 -18.72
CA SER A 43 11.08 16.69 -18.80
C SER A 43 12.05 17.35 -17.82
N TRP A 44 13.03 16.57 -17.34
CA TRP A 44 14.10 17.00 -16.46
C TRP A 44 15.44 16.52 -17.00
N ASP A 45 16.50 17.26 -16.71
CA ASP A 45 17.87 16.85 -17.02
C ASP A 45 18.34 15.76 -16.04
N ALA A 46 19.03 14.76 -16.59
CA ALA A 46 19.68 13.71 -15.82
C ALA A 46 21.00 13.29 -16.49
N PRO A 47 21.93 12.60 -15.78
CA PRO A 47 23.24 12.20 -16.32
C PRO A 47 23.22 11.32 -17.59
N TRP A 48 22.04 10.93 -18.04
CA TRP A 48 21.76 9.97 -19.10
C TRP A 48 20.72 10.53 -20.07
N GLY A 49 20.57 11.86 -20.09
CA GLY A 49 19.74 12.61 -21.01
C GLY A 49 18.44 13.09 -20.39
N ALA A 50 17.87 14.12 -21.03
CA ALA A 50 16.58 14.67 -20.67
C ALA A 50 15.47 13.62 -20.76
N GLY A 51 14.59 13.59 -19.78
CA GLY A 51 13.50 12.62 -19.72
C GLY A 51 12.64 12.78 -18.48
N ARG A 52 12.01 11.69 -18.05
CA ARG A 52 11.14 11.67 -16.88
C ARG A 52 11.24 10.33 -16.15
N PRO A 53 10.95 10.27 -14.85
CA PRO A 53 10.99 9.01 -14.11
C PRO A 53 10.00 7.98 -14.67
N GLY A 54 10.34 6.71 -14.48
CA GLY A 54 9.40 5.61 -14.62
C GLY A 54 8.44 5.57 -13.43
N TRP A 55 7.21 5.09 -13.66
CA TRP A 55 6.14 5.11 -12.66
C TRP A 55 6.55 4.46 -11.32
N HIS A 56 7.30 3.36 -11.35
CA HIS A 56 7.70 2.63 -10.15
C HIS A 56 8.80 3.34 -9.34
N ILE A 57 9.76 4.01 -10.00
CA ILE A 57 10.92 4.60 -9.31
C ILE A 57 10.51 5.80 -8.45
N GLU A 58 9.42 6.47 -8.81
CA GLU A 58 8.87 7.60 -8.06
C GLU A 58 8.54 7.17 -6.63
N CYS A 59 7.77 6.09 -6.46
CA CYS A 59 7.37 5.57 -5.16
C CYS A 59 8.56 5.09 -4.34
N SER A 60 9.49 4.31 -4.93
CA SER A 60 10.71 3.85 -4.27
C SER A 60 11.58 5.02 -3.76
N ALA A 61 11.81 6.02 -4.60
CA ALA A 61 12.64 7.17 -4.25
C ALA A 61 12.01 8.02 -3.13
N MET A 62 10.71 8.30 -3.23
CA MET A 62 9.97 9.06 -2.21
C MET A 62 9.88 8.30 -0.89
N ALA A 63 9.56 7.01 -0.92
CA ALA A 63 9.49 6.17 0.28
C ALA A 63 10.81 6.19 1.04
N LYS A 64 11.93 5.98 0.34
CA LYS A 64 13.27 6.04 0.95
C LYS A 64 13.56 7.41 1.56
N ARG A 65 13.24 8.49 0.85
CA ARG A 65 13.53 9.87 1.27
C ARG A 65 12.81 10.23 2.58
N TYR A 66 11.54 9.86 2.71
CA TYR A 66 10.68 10.32 3.82
C TYR A 66 10.52 9.30 4.95
N LEU A 67 10.59 8.01 4.65
CA LEU A 67 10.28 6.94 5.60
C LEU A 67 11.48 6.02 5.89
N GLY A 68 12.56 6.14 5.11
CA GLY A 68 13.77 5.36 5.27
C GLY A 68 13.79 4.09 4.40
N PRO A 69 14.84 3.26 4.52
CA PRO A 69 15.09 2.14 3.62
C PRO A 69 14.14 0.96 3.78
N THR A 70 13.44 0.86 4.93
CA THR A 70 12.49 -0.20 5.24
C THR A 70 11.23 0.41 5.85
N LEU A 71 10.09 0.17 5.20
CA LEU A 71 8.77 0.59 5.62
C LEU A 71 8.16 -0.39 6.62
N ASP A 72 7.41 0.14 7.60
CA ASP A 72 6.57 -0.70 8.46
C ASP A 72 5.33 -1.22 7.72
N LEU A 73 4.68 -0.34 6.95
CA LEU A 73 3.46 -0.63 6.20
C LEU A 73 3.50 0.09 4.85
N HIS A 74 3.18 -0.65 3.79
CA HIS A 74 2.97 -0.10 2.45
C HIS A 74 1.62 -0.60 1.91
N ALA A 75 0.87 0.27 1.23
CA ALA A 75 -0.50 -0.01 0.85
C ALA A 75 -0.85 0.50 -0.55
N GLY A 76 -1.85 -0.11 -1.16
CA GLY A 76 -2.41 0.32 -2.45
C GLY A 76 -3.51 -0.62 -2.92
N GLY A 77 -4.09 -0.36 -4.09
CA GLY A 77 -5.03 -1.28 -4.72
C GLY A 77 -4.42 -2.65 -5.00
N VAL A 78 -5.23 -3.70 -5.08
CA VAL A 78 -4.78 -5.06 -5.42
C VAL A 78 -4.13 -5.14 -6.81
N ASP A 79 -4.51 -4.25 -7.71
CA ASP A 79 -3.89 -4.05 -9.02
C ASP A 79 -2.44 -3.56 -8.94
N LEU A 80 -2.08 -2.85 -7.89
CA LEU A 80 -0.71 -2.37 -7.70
C LEU A 80 0.22 -3.48 -7.19
N VAL A 81 -0.29 -4.63 -6.73
CA VAL A 81 0.55 -5.77 -6.33
C VAL A 81 1.55 -6.12 -7.44
N PHE A 82 1.08 -6.20 -8.69
CA PHE A 82 1.92 -6.45 -9.85
C PHE A 82 1.45 -5.59 -11.04
N PRO A 83 2.38 -4.91 -11.75
CA PRO A 83 3.83 -4.94 -11.55
C PRO A 83 4.35 -3.93 -10.53
N HIS A 84 3.51 -3.03 -10.03
CA HIS A 84 3.97 -1.80 -9.36
C HIS A 84 4.78 -2.05 -8.08
N HIS A 85 4.16 -2.65 -7.07
CA HIS A 85 4.80 -2.93 -5.79
C HIS A 85 5.95 -3.95 -5.91
N GLU A 86 5.83 -4.93 -6.82
CA GLU A 86 6.92 -5.88 -7.10
C GLU A 86 8.17 -5.16 -7.64
N ASN A 87 7.98 -4.18 -8.52
CA ASN A 87 9.07 -3.37 -9.06
C ASN A 87 9.63 -2.39 -8.02
N GLU A 88 8.81 -1.86 -7.11
CA GLU A 88 9.29 -1.06 -5.97
C GLU A 88 10.19 -1.87 -5.03
N VAL A 89 9.81 -3.11 -4.74
CA VAL A 89 10.65 -4.06 -3.97
C VAL A 89 11.97 -4.28 -4.70
N ALA A 90 11.93 -4.59 -6.00
CA ALA A 90 13.15 -4.83 -6.78
C ALA A 90 14.10 -3.63 -6.78
N GLN A 91 13.58 -2.42 -7.00
CA GLN A 91 14.37 -1.17 -6.97
C GLN A 91 14.95 -0.89 -5.59
N SER A 92 14.11 -0.94 -4.56
CA SER A 92 14.46 -0.52 -3.21
C SER A 92 15.41 -1.50 -2.53
N GLU A 93 15.16 -2.81 -2.65
CA GLU A 93 16.03 -3.81 -2.02
C GLU A 93 17.38 -3.89 -2.72
N ALA A 94 17.43 -3.78 -4.06
CA ALA A 94 18.68 -3.73 -4.82
C ALA A 94 19.52 -2.48 -4.49
N ALA A 95 18.88 -1.31 -4.35
CA ALA A 95 19.59 -0.07 -4.06
C ALA A 95 20.00 0.09 -2.59
N ASN A 96 19.26 -0.52 -1.65
CA ASN A 96 19.44 -0.29 -0.21
C ASN A 96 20.14 -1.45 0.51
N GLY A 97 20.11 -2.67 -0.04
CA GLY A 97 20.63 -3.86 0.64
C GLY A 97 19.83 -4.24 1.91
N ALA A 98 18.58 -3.80 2.01
CA ALA A 98 17.68 -4.06 3.13
C ALA A 98 16.26 -4.34 2.62
N PRO A 99 15.42 -5.09 3.36
CA PRO A 99 14.03 -5.35 2.98
C PRO A 99 13.25 -4.04 2.78
N PHE A 100 12.43 -3.96 1.74
CA PHE A 100 11.69 -2.72 1.45
C PHE A 100 10.53 -2.48 2.42
N CYS A 101 9.76 -3.51 2.76
CA CYS A 101 8.57 -3.36 3.60
C CYS A 101 8.29 -4.60 4.47
N ASN A 102 7.88 -4.35 5.72
CA ASN A 102 7.52 -5.41 6.68
C ASN A 102 6.09 -5.94 6.49
N CYS A 103 5.16 -5.10 6.03
CA CYS A 103 3.74 -5.45 5.92
C CYS A 103 3.06 -4.73 4.75
N TRP A 104 2.42 -5.52 3.89
CA TRP A 104 1.66 -5.01 2.74
C TRP A 104 0.16 -5.07 3.00
N VAL A 105 -0.56 -4.03 2.59
CA VAL A 105 -2.02 -3.93 2.74
C VAL A 105 -2.65 -3.54 1.41
N HIS A 106 -3.43 -4.45 0.83
CA HIS A 106 -4.09 -4.20 -0.45
C HIS A 106 -5.61 -4.21 -0.36
N ASN A 107 -6.27 -3.18 -0.91
CA ASN A 107 -7.73 -3.14 -1.03
C ASN A 107 -8.23 -3.84 -2.30
N GLY A 108 -9.42 -4.44 -2.20
CA GLY A 108 -10.10 -5.07 -3.32
C GLY A 108 -10.60 -4.06 -4.35
N PHE A 109 -10.94 -4.57 -5.54
CA PHE A 109 -11.50 -3.77 -6.62
C PHE A 109 -12.84 -3.13 -6.27
N VAL A 110 -13.16 -2.04 -6.96
CA VAL A 110 -14.50 -1.45 -6.96
C VAL A 110 -15.25 -1.89 -8.23
N ASN A 111 -16.40 -2.52 -8.04
CA ASN A 111 -17.33 -2.88 -9.10
C ASN A 111 -18.53 -1.91 -9.10
N ILE A 112 -19.16 -1.74 -10.25
CA ILE A 112 -20.38 -0.97 -10.45
C ILE A 112 -21.46 -1.91 -10.96
N ASP A 113 -22.54 -2.04 -10.20
CA ASP A 113 -23.68 -2.91 -10.54
C ASP A 113 -23.25 -4.37 -10.84
N GLY A 114 -22.22 -4.86 -10.14
CA GLY A 114 -21.66 -6.20 -10.30
C GLY A 114 -20.56 -6.32 -11.35
N GLU A 115 -20.37 -5.30 -12.19
CA GLU A 115 -19.35 -5.29 -13.24
C GLU A 115 -18.10 -4.52 -12.82
N LYS A 116 -16.96 -4.85 -13.43
CA LYS A 116 -15.71 -4.12 -13.21
C LYS A 116 -15.88 -2.66 -13.65
N MET A 117 -15.49 -1.71 -12.81
CA MET A 117 -15.45 -0.31 -13.20
C MET A 117 -14.35 -0.08 -14.24
N SER A 118 -14.70 0.48 -15.40
CA SER A 118 -13.73 0.90 -16.41
C SER A 118 -14.26 2.07 -17.24
N LYS A 119 -13.34 2.83 -17.87
CA LYS A 119 -13.73 3.89 -18.80
C LYS A 119 -14.32 3.32 -20.09
N SER A 120 -13.76 2.23 -20.61
CA SER A 120 -14.17 1.60 -21.86
C SER A 120 -15.58 1.02 -21.80
N LEU A 121 -16.02 0.51 -20.66
CA LEU A 121 -17.41 0.07 -20.45
C LEU A 121 -18.39 1.23 -20.23
N GLY A 122 -17.91 2.48 -20.13
CA GLY A 122 -18.77 3.65 -19.86
C GLY A 122 -19.42 3.65 -18.46
N ASN A 123 -19.07 2.70 -17.60
CA ASN A 123 -19.62 2.56 -16.24
C ASN A 123 -18.77 3.27 -15.17
N PHE A 124 -17.72 3.99 -15.58
CA PHE A 124 -16.94 4.86 -14.69
C PHE A 124 -17.83 5.96 -14.08
N ARG A 125 -17.68 6.18 -12.76
CA ARG A 125 -18.41 7.21 -12.01
C ARG A 125 -17.44 7.91 -11.08
N THR A 126 -17.45 9.24 -11.08
CA THR A 126 -16.70 9.99 -10.07
C THR A 126 -17.52 10.20 -8.81
N LEU A 127 -16.85 10.41 -7.68
CA LEU A 127 -17.52 10.81 -6.44
C LEU A 127 -18.34 12.10 -6.60
N ARG A 128 -17.89 13.02 -7.45
CA ARG A 128 -18.59 14.29 -7.73
C ARG A 128 -19.88 14.06 -8.52
N ASP A 129 -19.93 13.01 -9.32
CA ASP A 129 -21.12 12.63 -10.08
C ASP A 129 -22.17 11.98 -9.18
N VAL A 130 -21.75 11.12 -8.26
CA VAL A 130 -22.69 10.31 -7.46
C VAL A 130 -23.05 10.94 -6.10
N CYS A 131 -22.17 11.76 -5.51
CA CYS A 131 -22.40 12.41 -4.23
C CYS A 131 -22.71 13.90 -4.43
N LYS A 132 -24.01 14.24 -4.55
CA LYS A 132 -24.46 15.63 -4.79
C LYS A 132 -24.50 16.51 -3.54
N ASP A 133 -24.45 15.92 -2.34
CA ASP A 133 -24.49 16.65 -1.09
C ASP A 133 -23.57 16.03 -0.01
N ALA A 134 -23.41 16.72 1.11
CA ALA A 134 -22.56 16.29 2.22
C ALA A 134 -23.08 15.01 2.91
N ALA A 135 -24.39 14.74 2.88
CA ALA A 135 -24.95 13.52 3.45
C ALA A 135 -24.63 12.32 2.56
N ALA A 136 -24.70 12.46 1.24
CA ALA A 136 -24.31 11.46 0.25
C ALA A 136 -22.82 11.15 0.36
N LEU A 137 -21.95 12.15 0.47
CA LEU A 137 -20.51 11.94 0.64
C LEU A 137 -20.18 11.17 1.92
N ARG A 138 -20.85 11.52 3.03
CA ARG A 138 -20.73 10.77 4.29
C ARG A 138 -21.33 9.37 4.19
N GLY A 139 -22.40 9.21 3.42
CA GLY A 139 -23.01 7.93 3.09
C GLY A 139 -22.05 7.03 2.33
N PHE A 140 -21.40 7.55 1.30
CA PHE A 140 -20.34 6.84 0.56
C PHE A 140 -19.20 6.42 1.49
N ARG A 141 -18.71 7.34 2.34
CA ARG A 141 -17.68 7.00 3.33
C ARG A 141 -18.15 5.89 4.27
N LEU A 142 -19.39 5.95 4.78
CA LEU A 142 -19.95 4.92 5.64
C LEU A 142 -19.99 3.57 4.90
N PHE A 143 -20.47 3.55 3.67
CA PHE A 143 -20.54 2.37 2.81
C PHE A 143 -19.16 1.71 2.63
N VAL A 144 -18.12 2.50 2.35
CA VAL A 144 -16.75 2.00 2.18
C VAL A 144 -16.22 1.41 3.49
N VAL A 145 -16.33 2.14 4.62
CA VAL A 145 -15.73 1.69 5.90
C VAL A 145 -16.48 0.53 6.56
N THR A 146 -17.73 0.29 6.20
CA THR A 146 -18.49 -0.89 6.68
C THR A 146 -18.16 -2.16 5.90
N SER A 147 -17.51 -2.04 4.75
CA SER A 147 -17.12 -3.16 3.91
C SER A 147 -15.76 -3.71 4.32
N GLN A 148 -15.53 -5.01 4.13
CA GLN A 148 -14.22 -5.60 4.34
C GLN A 148 -13.29 -5.14 3.21
N TYR A 149 -12.20 -4.44 3.56
CA TYR A 149 -11.35 -3.74 2.59
C TYR A 149 -10.69 -4.61 1.51
N ARG A 150 -10.44 -5.90 1.77
CA ARG A 150 -9.83 -6.88 0.84
C ARG A 150 -10.86 -7.51 -0.10
N SER A 151 -12.14 -7.45 0.25
CA SER A 151 -13.21 -7.93 -0.62
C SER A 151 -13.50 -6.91 -1.71
N PRO A 152 -13.87 -7.35 -2.92
CA PRO A 152 -14.40 -6.44 -3.93
C PRO A 152 -15.59 -5.65 -3.40
N LEU A 153 -15.56 -4.33 -3.59
CA LEU A 153 -16.62 -3.42 -3.19
C LEU A 153 -17.60 -3.24 -4.36
N ASN A 154 -18.81 -3.77 -4.24
CA ASN A 154 -19.84 -3.58 -5.27
C ASN A 154 -20.67 -2.32 -4.99
N PHE A 155 -20.46 -1.26 -5.76
CA PHE A 155 -21.19 0.00 -5.64
C PHE A 155 -22.41 0.03 -6.56
N ASN A 156 -23.51 0.53 -6.02
CA ASN A 156 -24.70 0.93 -6.78
C ASN A 156 -25.41 2.09 -6.05
N LEU A 157 -26.30 2.79 -6.75
CA LEU A 157 -26.99 3.97 -6.19
C LEU A 157 -27.89 3.61 -5.00
N GLU A 158 -28.49 2.42 -4.99
CA GLU A 158 -29.31 1.97 -3.86
C GLU A 158 -28.49 1.74 -2.58
N SER A 159 -27.27 1.20 -2.72
CA SER A 159 -26.33 1.04 -1.60
C SER A 159 -25.90 2.39 -1.05
N LEU A 160 -25.61 3.37 -1.93
CA LEU A 160 -25.30 4.73 -1.51
C LEU A 160 -26.48 5.40 -0.79
N LYS A 161 -27.69 5.26 -1.31
CA LYS A 161 -28.93 5.78 -0.70
C LYS A 161 -29.18 5.15 0.67
N ALA A 162 -29.02 3.84 0.80
CA ALA A 162 -29.16 3.12 2.06
C ALA A 162 -28.13 3.60 3.10
N ALA A 163 -26.86 3.72 2.72
CA ALA A 163 -25.81 4.23 3.60
C ALA A 163 -26.03 5.71 3.99
N THR A 164 -26.49 6.54 3.04
CA THR A 164 -26.86 7.93 3.31
C THR A 164 -28.01 8.03 4.33
N ASN A 165 -29.03 7.18 4.19
CA ASN A 165 -30.11 7.10 5.17
C ASN A 165 -29.63 6.61 6.54
N ALA A 166 -28.65 5.71 6.59
CA ALA A 166 -27.99 5.32 7.85
C ALA A 166 -27.27 6.51 8.52
N VAL A 167 -26.53 7.31 7.75
CA VAL A 167 -25.90 8.54 8.25
C VAL A 167 -26.94 9.52 8.80
N LYS A 168 -28.04 9.76 8.08
CA LYS A 168 -29.13 10.64 8.54
C LYS A 168 -29.73 10.16 9.88
N ARG A 169 -29.90 8.84 10.06
CA ARG A 169 -30.36 8.25 11.33
C ARG A 169 -29.36 8.48 12.46
N LEU A 170 -28.07 8.29 12.21
CA LEU A 170 -27.00 8.56 13.19
C LEU A 170 -26.96 10.04 13.59
N ASP A 171 -27.18 10.96 12.64
CA ASP A 171 -27.23 12.40 12.91
C ASP A 171 -28.45 12.79 13.75
N LYS A 172 -29.61 12.18 13.49
CA LYS A 172 -30.81 12.37 14.30
C LYS A 172 -30.58 11.89 15.74
N LEU A 173 -30.00 10.70 15.90
CA LEU A 173 -29.64 10.16 17.22
C LEU A 173 -28.65 11.07 17.96
N ARG A 174 -27.58 11.50 17.29
CA ARG A 174 -26.59 12.43 17.85
C ARG A 174 -27.25 13.73 18.31
N SER A 175 -28.15 14.28 17.50
CA SER A 175 -28.88 15.52 17.83
C SER A 175 -29.79 15.35 19.04
N ALA A 176 -30.50 14.22 19.13
CA ALA A 176 -31.32 13.89 20.29
C ALA A 176 -30.48 13.74 21.57
N LEU A 177 -29.34 13.04 21.50
CA LEU A 177 -28.42 12.88 22.64
C LEU A 177 -27.83 14.22 23.11
N ARG A 178 -27.57 15.16 22.19
CA ARG A 178 -27.08 16.51 22.51
C ARG A 178 -28.14 17.41 23.15
N ARG A 179 -29.41 17.23 22.79
CA ARG A 179 -30.54 17.99 23.36
C ARG A 179 -30.96 17.48 24.73
N ARG A 180 -30.59 16.25 25.10
CA ARG A 180 -30.92 15.70 26.41
C ARG A 180 -30.19 16.50 27.50
N PRO A 181 -30.91 17.13 28.46
CA PRO A 181 -30.27 17.77 29.60
C PRO A 181 -29.36 16.74 30.27
N ARG A 182 -28.11 17.11 30.54
CA ARG A 182 -27.26 16.27 31.40
C ARG A 182 -28.07 16.03 32.68
N PRO A 183 -28.25 14.77 33.13
CA PRO A 183 -28.93 14.54 34.37
C PRO A 183 -28.26 15.41 35.42
N ARG A 184 -29.01 16.36 36.00
CA ARG A 184 -28.55 17.09 37.17
C ARG A 184 -28.16 15.99 38.13
N ARG A 185 -26.86 15.88 38.46
CA ARG A 185 -26.44 15.05 39.61
C ARG A 185 -27.38 15.46 40.71
N ALA A 186 -28.21 14.52 41.19
CA ALA A 186 -29.04 14.77 42.35
C ALA A 186 -28.08 15.31 43.40
N ARG A 187 -28.22 16.60 43.75
CA ARG A 187 -27.55 17.13 44.93
C ARG A 187 -28.19 16.33 46.05
N GLY A 188 -27.49 15.30 46.49
CA GLY A 188 -27.94 14.45 47.58
C GLY A 188 -28.31 15.38 48.73
N ARG A 189 -29.59 15.34 49.12
CA ARG A 189 -29.97 15.75 50.46
C ARG A 189 -29.14 14.92 51.43
N GLY A 190 -28.64 15.59 52.46
CA GLY A 190 -27.54 15.15 53.32
C GLY A 190 -27.62 13.70 53.79
N GLY A 191 -26.42 13.11 53.86
CA GLY A 191 -26.19 11.77 54.37
C GLY A 191 -24.70 11.49 54.30
N ALA A 192 -23.94 12.12 55.20
CA ALA A 192 -22.55 11.74 55.45
C ALA A 192 -22.52 10.26 55.84
N ARG A 193 -21.90 9.40 55.02
CA ARG A 193 -21.24 8.15 55.41
C ARG A 193 -20.52 7.52 54.21
N GLY A 194 -19.22 7.30 54.38
CA GLY A 194 -18.43 6.35 53.59
C GLY A 194 -17.79 6.90 52.32
N ALA A 195 -16.58 7.45 52.43
CA ALA A 195 -15.68 7.64 51.31
C ALA A 195 -15.21 6.27 50.76
N GLY A 196 -16.07 5.59 50.00
CA GLY A 196 -15.69 4.47 49.17
C GLY A 196 -14.83 4.95 48.01
N ARG A 197 -13.51 4.81 48.15
CA ARG A 197 -12.51 5.13 47.12
C ARG A 197 -12.80 4.28 45.87
N VAL A 198 -13.34 4.88 44.81
CA VAL A 198 -13.45 4.23 43.50
C VAL A 198 -12.03 3.88 43.04
N PRO A 199 -11.69 2.60 42.79
CA PRO A 199 -10.36 2.26 42.30
C PRO A 199 -10.15 2.94 40.95
N ARG A 200 -9.12 3.80 40.87
CA ARG A 200 -8.61 4.25 39.58
C ARG A 200 -8.14 3.00 38.84
N ARG A 201 -8.94 2.51 37.89
CA ARG A 201 -8.44 1.59 36.85
C ARG A 201 -7.41 2.38 36.05
N HIS A 202 -6.16 2.34 36.50
CA HIS A 202 -5.03 2.67 35.64
C HIS A 202 -5.16 1.77 34.42
N GLY A 203 -5.33 2.42 33.27
CA GLY A 203 -5.45 1.75 31.99
C GLY A 203 -4.25 0.82 31.82
N ARG A 204 -4.53 -0.48 31.72
CA ARG A 204 -3.64 -1.37 31.00
C ARG A 204 -3.66 -0.86 29.56
N ARG A 205 -2.66 -0.04 29.20
CA ARG A 205 -2.33 0.21 27.79
C ARG A 205 -2.25 -1.17 27.14
N PRO A 206 -3.05 -1.48 26.10
CA PRO A 206 -2.83 -2.71 25.35
C PRO A 206 -1.41 -2.64 24.82
N GLN A 207 -0.56 -3.59 25.21
CA GLN A 207 0.79 -3.74 24.67
C GLN A 207 0.72 -4.23 23.21
N HIS A 208 0.00 -3.52 22.34
CA HIS A 208 -0.14 -3.85 20.93
C HIS A 208 1.23 -3.94 20.25
N ALA A 209 2.16 -3.05 20.64
CA ALA A 209 3.54 -3.06 20.15
C ALA A 209 4.34 -4.32 20.53
N ALA A 210 4.08 -4.94 21.69
CA ALA A 210 4.77 -6.17 22.10
C ALA A 210 4.23 -7.40 21.36
N ARG A 211 2.92 -7.43 21.08
CA ARG A 211 2.28 -8.52 20.32
C ARG A 211 2.71 -8.55 18.86
N LEU A 212 2.86 -7.38 18.23
CA LEU A 212 3.38 -7.27 16.86
C LEU A 212 4.85 -7.71 16.76
N ARG A 213 5.69 -7.31 17.71
CA ARG A 213 7.10 -7.76 17.76
C ARG A 213 7.23 -9.27 17.93
N GLY A 214 6.44 -9.88 18.82
CA GLY A 214 6.43 -11.34 19.01
C GLY A 214 5.96 -12.11 17.77
N ALA A 215 4.95 -11.61 17.07
CA ALA A 215 4.46 -12.24 15.84
C ALA A 215 5.46 -12.15 14.66
N LEU A 216 6.20 -11.03 14.56
CA LEU A 216 7.25 -10.85 13.55
C LEU A 216 8.47 -11.75 13.82
N GLN A 217 8.92 -11.84 15.08
CA GLN A 217 10.02 -12.73 15.47
C GLN A 217 9.68 -14.22 15.27
N ALA A 218 8.44 -14.62 15.56
CA ALA A 218 7.99 -15.99 15.30
C ALA A 218 7.97 -16.36 13.80
N ARG A 219 7.71 -15.39 12.91
CA ARG A 219 7.78 -15.59 11.46
C ARG A 219 9.22 -15.68 10.95
N GLN A 220 10.14 -14.87 11.48
CA GLN A 220 11.56 -14.94 11.13
C GLN A 220 12.21 -16.26 11.61
N GLY A 221 11.85 -16.75 12.81
CA GLY A 221 12.32 -18.04 13.32
C GLY A 221 11.83 -19.26 12.52
N ARG A 222 10.63 -19.20 11.93
CA ARG A 222 10.12 -20.27 11.05
C ARG A 222 10.84 -20.30 9.69
N ARG A 223 11.27 -19.15 9.16
CA ARG A 223 12.11 -19.11 7.95
C ARG A 223 13.53 -19.65 8.21
N GLY A 224 14.11 -19.40 9.38
CA GLY A 224 15.42 -19.96 9.77
C GLY A 224 15.42 -21.48 9.97
N ARG A 225 14.33 -22.06 10.48
CA ARG A 225 14.21 -23.52 10.65
C ARG A 225 14.00 -24.29 9.35
N ALA A 226 13.41 -23.67 8.33
CA ALA A 226 13.23 -24.28 7.02
C ALA A 226 14.55 -24.45 6.23
N GLN A 227 15.61 -23.74 6.62
CA GLN A 227 16.95 -23.85 5.99
C GLN A 227 17.93 -24.75 6.77
N GLY A 228 17.55 -25.25 7.96
CA GLY A 228 18.46 -25.97 8.86
C GLY A 228 18.17 -27.46 9.08
N GLY A 229 17.22 -28.05 8.34
CA GLY A 229 16.74 -29.43 8.58
C GLY A 229 16.92 -30.35 7.37
N ALA A 230 18.17 -30.62 6.98
CA ALA A 230 18.48 -31.69 6.02
C ALA A 230 19.85 -32.31 6.32
N GLN A 231 20.04 -32.88 7.51
CA GLN A 231 21.11 -33.84 7.79
C GLN A 231 20.60 -34.93 8.75
N GLY A 232 20.73 -36.20 8.34
CA GLY A 232 20.67 -37.38 9.21
C GLY A 232 19.56 -38.38 8.89
N GLY A 233 19.92 -39.50 8.24
CA GLY A 233 19.07 -40.69 8.11
C GLY A 233 19.55 -41.66 7.02
N GLU A 234 20.42 -42.60 7.39
CA GLU A 234 20.93 -43.70 6.55
C GLU A 234 19.83 -44.72 6.17
N GLY A 235 19.93 -45.28 4.96
CA GLY A 235 19.15 -46.40 4.47
C GLY A 235 19.63 -46.87 3.10
N ALA A 236 20.11 -48.11 3.02
CA ALA A 236 20.93 -48.69 1.96
C ALA A 236 20.28 -48.80 0.57
N GLY A 237 21.10 -48.69 -0.49
CA GLY A 237 20.73 -49.01 -1.87
C GLY A 237 21.87 -48.78 -2.85
N ARG A 238 22.32 -49.85 -3.51
CA ARG A 238 23.53 -49.95 -4.36
C ARG A 238 23.41 -49.15 -5.66
N GLY A 239 24.55 -48.64 -6.17
CA GLY A 239 24.67 -48.16 -7.55
C GLY A 239 25.95 -47.34 -7.80
N ALA A 240 26.97 -47.98 -8.38
CA ALA A 240 28.22 -47.35 -8.79
C ALA A 240 28.01 -46.41 -9.98
N GLY A 241 28.69 -45.25 -9.99
CA GLY A 241 28.71 -44.34 -11.14
C GLY A 241 29.37 -42.97 -10.90
N GLY A 242 30.68 -42.89 -11.13
CA GLY A 242 31.48 -41.71 -11.54
C GLY A 242 31.14 -40.30 -11.03
N ARG A 243 31.97 -39.79 -10.12
CA ARG A 243 32.09 -38.34 -9.82
C ARG A 243 32.77 -37.61 -10.99
N ARG A 244 32.14 -36.54 -11.49
CA ARG A 244 32.84 -35.41 -12.12
C ARG A 244 32.40 -34.11 -11.43
N THR A 245 33.30 -33.56 -10.63
CA THR A 245 33.19 -32.22 -10.04
C THR A 245 33.61 -31.19 -11.07
N VAL A 246 32.70 -30.29 -11.48
CA VAL A 246 33.06 -29.07 -12.19
C VAL A 246 33.11 -27.94 -11.17
N ARG A 247 34.33 -27.45 -10.89
CA ARG A 247 34.57 -26.20 -10.17
C ARG A 247 34.36 -25.06 -11.18
N HIS A 248 33.52 -24.08 -10.86
CA HIS A 248 33.61 -22.76 -11.46
C HIS A 248 34.09 -21.78 -10.39
N GLY A 249 35.34 -21.35 -10.55
CA GLY A 249 35.81 -20.06 -10.05
C GLY A 249 35.32 -18.96 -11.00
N GLY A 250 34.94 -17.84 -10.41
CA GLY A 250 34.49 -16.64 -11.11
C GLY A 250 34.48 -15.51 -10.10
N ASP A 251 35.42 -14.62 -10.30
CA ASP A 251 35.79 -13.41 -9.56
C ASP A 251 34.61 -12.46 -9.24
N GLY A 252 34.53 -12.12 -7.95
CA GLY A 252 33.74 -11.00 -7.49
C GLY A 252 34.44 -9.68 -7.81
N SER A 253 34.02 -9.01 -8.87
CA SER A 253 34.31 -7.60 -9.08
C SER A 253 33.26 -6.95 -9.96
N GLY A 254 32.48 -6.03 -9.38
CA GLY A 254 31.67 -5.09 -10.17
C GLY A 254 30.30 -4.77 -9.60
N LEU A 255 30.24 -4.03 -8.48
CA LEU A 255 29.34 -2.89 -8.32
C LEU A 255 29.67 -2.18 -6.99
N ARG A 256 30.64 -1.27 -7.04
CA ARG A 256 30.78 -0.19 -6.08
C ARG A 256 30.89 1.09 -6.88
N LEU A 257 29.82 1.87 -6.92
CA LEU A 257 29.95 3.29 -7.14
C LEU A 257 28.99 4.04 -6.21
N LEU A 258 29.61 4.88 -5.38
CA LEU A 258 29.01 5.71 -4.36
C LEU A 258 28.22 6.86 -4.98
N LEU A 259 27.13 7.26 -4.31
CA LEU A 259 26.65 8.64 -4.37
C LEU A 259 26.93 9.29 -3.00
N ARG A 260 27.89 10.21 -2.96
CA ARG A 260 28.11 11.14 -1.83
C ARG A 260 28.38 12.53 -2.38
N ALA A 261 27.83 13.52 -1.65
CA ALA A 261 27.83 14.97 -1.87
C ALA A 261 26.80 15.45 -2.92
N GLY A 262 25.97 16.46 -2.68
CA GLY A 262 25.83 17.40 -1.57
C GLY A 262 25.03 18.61 -2.07
N GLY A 263 24.45 19.41 -1.16
CA GLY A 263 23.96 20.76 -1.47
C GLY A 263 22.47 20.96 -1.22
N ALA A 264 22.16 21.60 -0.09
CA ALA A 264 20.87 22.22 0.17
C ALA A 264 20.67 23.41 -0.77
N VAL A 265 19.46 23.54 -1.32
CA VAL A 265 18.91 24.82 -1.78
C VAL A 265 17.46 24.87 -1.31
N ASP A 266 17.20 25.80 -0.40
CA ASP A 266 15.87 26.20 0.03
C ASP A 266 15.21 26.99 -1.11
N GLY A 267 14.02 26.59 -1.49
CA GLY A 267 13.19 27.30 -2.48
C GLY A 267 11.75 26.86 -2.33
N GLU A 268 10.95 27.71 -1.67
CA GLU A 268 9.50 27.57 -1.63
C GLU A 268 8.93 27.60 -3.06
N ALA A 269 8.08 26.63 -3.39
CA ALA A 269 7.22 26.68 -4.56
C ALA A 269 5.78 26.36 -4.13
N GLU A 270 4.91 27.34 -4.38
CA GLU A 270 3.49 27.32 -4.07
C GLU A 270 2.69 26.21 -4.78
N ALA A 271 1.56 25.88 -4.16
CA ALA A 271 0.68 24.77 -4.47
C ALA A 271 -0.08 24.89 -5.80
N GLY A 272 0.13 23.90 -6.68
CA GLY A 272 -0.74 23.59 -7.82
C GLY A 272 -1.75 22.50 -7.48
N ARG A 273 -3.04 22.79 -7.63
CA ARG A 273 -4.17 21.89 -7.35
C ARG A 273 -4.23 20.74 -8.36
N GLY A 274 -3.69 19.57 -7.99
CA GLY A 274 -3.86 18.31 -8.71
C GLY A 274 -4.82 17.37 -7.98
N GLY A 275 -5.93 17.02 -8.62
CA GLY A 275 -6.94 16.11 -8.07
C GLY A 275 -6.38 14.70 -7.88
N GLY A 276 -6.13 14.31 -6.64
CA GLY A 276 -5.73 12.97 -6.27
C GLY A 276 -6.82 11.95 -6.59
N CYS A 277 -6.49 11.01 -7.46
CA CYS A 277 -7.22 9.76 -7.63
C CYS A 277 -7.08 8.93 -6.36
N ILE A 278 -8.18 8.33 -5.91
CA ILE A 278 -8.18 7.35 -4.82
C ILE A 278 -8.05 5.99 -5.50
N SER A 279 -6.89 5.35 -5.37
CA SER A 279 -6.69 3.91 -5.55
C SER A 279 -6.99 3.16 -4.25
#